data_AF-A0A7J7Z087-F1
#
_entry.id   AF-A0A7J7Z087-F1
#
_cell.length_a   1.000
_cell.length_b   1.000
_cell.length_c   1.000
_cell.angle_alpha   90.00
_cell.angle_beta   90.00
_cell.angle_gamma   90.00
#
_symmetry.space_group_name_H-M   'P 1'
#
loop_
_entity.id
_entity.type
_entity.pdbx_description
1 polymer ?
#
loop_
_entity_poly.entity_id
_entity_poly.type
_entity_poly.pdbx_seq_one_letter_code
_entity_poly.pdbx_strand_id
1 'polypeptide(L)'
;MSEILCEWLNHEVKTSQTVTPKSFAKAFSSGYLIGEVLHKFELQDDFSKFSQSSVSSAKLNNFSRLEPTLHLLGVQFDQKVASNIITEKPGAATKLLYQLYTALQKKKKSGLTGAEMQTMQPLNTMWLQNMKSEAFRDQRLSRRRQNEIMAKIQAAIIQIPKPTSNRTLKAIEAQKMMKKKREAEDVANEIMEFEALLRKDLQAKESTHKASLDTAAQTTADLLSTYSDDDYIKKIQKRLKEDALAREQREKRRRRLLMDQLIAHEAQEEAYREEQLINRLMRQSQQERRIAVQLMHVRHEKEVLWQNRIFREKQYEERRLKDFQDALDREGALARQAKLEFEEQAIKMREVHEHLAVERAQALYQKHYLACSEILDQILDLSTKVAEYRLLTNNLIPHKIMHDWKELFFYGKPIYEQASIKGMPARPSTEQLTQMEKRDLLDNNDYEEYKV
;
A
#
# COMPACT_ATOMS: atom_id res chain seq x y z
N MET A 1 37.45 18.84 -30.93
CA MET A 1 36.12 18.23 -30.69
C MET A 1 35.09 19.24 -30.18
N SER A 2 35.40 20.05 -29.16
CA SER A 2 34.49 21.11 -28.68
C SER A 2 34.23 22.21 -29.73
N GLU A 3 35.21 22.58 -30.54
CA GLU A 3 35.07 23.61 -31.59
C GLU A 3 34.04 23.25 -32.67
N ILE A 4 34.09 22.01 -33.18
CA ILE A 4 33.13 21.49 -34.17
C ILE A 4 31.70 21.52 -33.62
N LEU A 5 31.53 21.17 -32.35
CA LEU A 5 30.21 21.22 -31.70
C LEU A 5 29.74 22.67 -31.49
N CYS A 6 30.65 23.60 -31.16
CA CYS A 6 30.31 25.01 -31.04
C CYS A 6 29.90 25.60 -32.39
N GLU A 7 30.59 25.24 -33.46
CA GLU A 7 30.27 25.66 -34.82
C GLU A 7 28.90 25.12 -35.24
N TRP A 8 28.62 23.83 -34.98
CA TRP A 8 27.32 23.23 -35.21
C TRP A 8 26.18 23.94 -34.46
N LEU A 9 26.36 24.20 -33.16
CA LEU A 9 25.34 24.85 -32.32
C LEU A 9 25.07 26.30 -32.74
N ASN A 10 26.13 27.05 -33.06
CA ASN A 10 26.03 28.47 -33.37
C ASN A 10 25.58 28.73 -34.82
N HIS A 11 26.05 27.94 -35.80
CA HIS A 11 25.77 28.17 -37.22
C HIS A 11 24.59 27.34 -37.75
N GLU A 12 24.48 26.05 -37.39
CA GLU A 12 23.39 25.20 -37.89
C GLU A 12 22.13 25.28 -37.03
N VAL A 13 22.26 25.11 -35.71
CA VAL A 13 21.10 25.08 -34.79
C VAL A 13 20.68 26.50 -34.35
N LYS A 14 21.59 27.47 -34.40
CA LYS A 14 21.39 28.88 -34.01
C LYS A 14 20.79 29.04 -32.61
N THR A 15 21.36 28.40 -31.60
CA THR A 15 20.85 28.47 -30.22
C THR A 15 20.76 29.92 -29.70
N SER A 16 19.84 30.17 -28.76
CA SER A 16 19.58 31.49 -28.19
C SER A 16 20.79 32.12 -27.48
N GLN A 17 21.75 31.28 -27.08
CA GLN A 17 23.03 31.70 -26.49
C GLN A 17 24.19 31.23 -27.37
N THR A 18 25.16 32.12 -27.62
CA THR A 18 26.40 31.80 -28.31
C THR A 18 27.30 30.96 -27.41
N VAL A 19 27.63 29.74 -27.83
CA VAL A 19 28.45 28.83 -27.05
C VAL A 19 29.92 28.95 -27.47
N THR A 20 30.81 29.22 -26.52
CA THR A 20 32.26 29.18 -26.73
C THR A 20 32.86 27.92 -26.09
N PRO A 21 33.98 27.39 -26.62
CA PRO A 21 34.61 26.19 -26.07
C PRO A 21 35.05 26.35 -24.60
N LYS A 22 35.38 27.58 -24.17
CA LYS A 22 35.74 27.89 -22.78
C LYS A 22 34.53 27.94 -21.83
N SER A 23 33.34 28.30 -22.34
CA SER A 23 32.11 28.41 -21.54
C SER A 23 31.17 27.21 -21.72
N PHE A 24 31.59 26.17 -22.44
CA PHE A 24 30.73 25.07 -22.87
C PHE A 24 30.09 24.33 -21.70
N ALA A 25 30.87 23.92 -20.69
CA ALA A 25 30.36 23.21 -19.52
C ALA A 25 29.31 24.04 -18.76
N LYS A 26 29.55 25.34 -18.61
CA LYS A 26 28.67 26.28 -17.91
C LYS A 26 27.39 26.59 -18.68
N ALA A 27 27.48 26.75 -20.00
CA ALA A 27 26.33 27.02 -20.85
C ALA A 27 25.32 25.86 -20.82
N PHE A 28 25.82 24.62 -20.75
CA PHE A 28 24.99 23.41 -20.74
C PHE A 28 24.60 22.90 -19.35
N SER A 29 25.13 23.48 -18.27
CA SER A 29 24.86 23.01 -16.90
C SER A 29 23.41 23.24 -16.46
N SER A 30 22.68 24.15 -17.11
CA SER A 30 21.25 24.39 -16.86
C SER A 30 20.34 23.38 -17.54
N GLY A 31 20.83 22.63 -18.54
CA GLY A 31 20.01 21.74 -19.37
C GLY A 31 19.07 22.47 -20.36
N TYR A 32 18.89 23.78 -20.23
CA TYR A 32 17.99 24.57 -21.07
C TYR A 32 18.38 24.54 -22.55
N LEU A 33 19.67 24.75 -22.86
CA LEU A 33 20.17 24.73 -24.23
C LEU A 33 20.04 23.34 -24.89
N ILE A 34 20.12 22.25 -24.12
CA ILE A 34 19.88 20.90 -24.66
C ILE A 34 18.40 20.75 -25.04
N GLY A 35 17.50 21.24 -24.19
CA GLY A 35 16.08 21.29 -24.49
C GLY A 35 15.76 22.15 -25.71
N GLU A 36 16.44 23.28 -25.87
CA GLU A 36 16.26 24.16 -27.03
C GLU A 36 16.68 23.47 -28.33
N VAL A 37 17.83 22.77 -28.31
CA VAL A 37 18.28 21.97 -29.45
C VAL A 37 17.21 20.93 -29.80
N LEU A 38 16.73 20.14 -28.85
CA LEU A 38 15.72 19.10 -29.11
C LEU A 38 14.38 19.67 -29.60
N HIS A 39 13.94 20.81 -29.06
CA HIS A 39 12.73 21.50 -29.50
C HIS A 39 12.85 21.96 -30.97
N LYS A 40 14.01 22.47 -31.39
CA LYS A 40 14.24 22.86 -32.79
C LYS A 40 14.25 21.70 -33.77
N PHE A 41 14.51 20.49 -33.28
CA PHE A 41 14.37 19.25 -34.05
C PHE A 41 12.97 18.61 -33.89
N GLU A 42 11.99 19.33 -33.33
CA GLU A 42 10.61 18.86 -33.10
C GLU A 42 10.52 17.58 -32.25
N LEU A 43 11.52 17.34 -31.39
CA LEU A 43 11.60 16.15 -30.53
C LEU A 43 11.14 16.40 -29.10
N GLN A 44 10.89 17.66 -28.73
CA GLN A 44 10.53 18.06 -27.37
C GLN A 44 9.46 19.16 -27.40
N ASP A 45 8.20 18.78 -27.16
CA ASP A 45 7.05 19.69 -27.20
C ASP A 45 6.89 20.50 -25.88
N ASP A 46 7.46 20.04 -24.78
CA ASP A 46 7.29 20.63 -23.44
C ASP A 46 8.33 21.71 -23.09
N PHE A 47 9.00 22.28 -24.10
CA PHE A 47 10.05 23.29 -23.93
C PHE A 47 9.57 24.53 -23.15
N SER A 48 8.29 24.88 -23.21
CA SER A 48 7.69 25.97 -22.42
C SER A 48 7.85 25.82 -20.90
N LYS A 49 8.12 24.60 -20.41
CA LYS A 49 8.33 24.30 -18.97
C LYS A 49 9.80 24.35 -18.55
N PHE A 50 10.71 24.58 -19.49
CA PHE A 50 12.14 24.66 -19.20
C PHE A 50 12.49 26.05 -18.65
N SER A 51 13.38 26.08 -17.66
CA SER A 51 13.85 27.32 -17.05
C SER A 51 15.36 27.46 -17.18
N GLN A 52 15.84 28.63 -17.58
CA GLN A 52 17.28 28.93 -17.62
C GLN A 52 17.87 29.26 -16.24
N SER A 53 17.10 29.08 -15.16
CA SER A 53 17.52 29.38 -13.79
C SER A 53 18.75 28.56 -13.35
N SER A 54 19.61 29.19 -12.55
CA SER A 54 20.80 28.54 -11.96
C SER A 54 20.47 27.67 -10.74
N VAL A 55 19.23 27.69 -10.25
CA VAL A 55 18.79 26.93 -9.08
C VAL A 55 18.85 25.42 -9.34
N SER A 56 19.42 24.66 -8.40
CA SER A 56 19.63 23.20 -8.55
C SER A 56 18.34 22.42 -8.84
N SER A 57 17.19 22.83 -8.27
CA SER A 57 15.90 22.21 -8.54
C SER A 57 15.42 22.42 -9.99
N ALA A 58 15.67 23.61 -10.57
CA ALA A 58 15.36 23.90 -11.97
C ALA A 58 16.24 23.10 -12.92
N LYS A 59 17.55 23.00 -12.63
CA LYS A 59 18.48 22.15 -13.40
C LYS A 59 18.03 20.69 -13.40
N LEU A 60 17.71 20.14 -12.23
CA LEU A 60 17.22 18.76 -12.10
C LEU A 60 15.90 18.55 -12.84
N ASN A 61 14.97 19.51 -12.77
CA ASN A 61 13.71 19.44 -13.52
C ASN A 61 13.96 19.39 -15.03
N ASN A 62 14.80 20.28 -15.56
CA ASN A 62 15.16 20.29 -16.97
C ASN A 62 15.78 18.95 -17.40
N PHE A 63 16.76 18.41 -16.67
CA PHE A 63 17.38 17.14 -17.02
C PHE A 63 16.42 15.94 -16.92
N SER A 64 15.50 15.93 -15.94
CA SER A 64 14.46 14.89 -15.85
C SER A 64 13.49 14.89 -17.04
N ARG A 65 13.26 16.05 -17.66
CA ARG A 65 12.43 16.17 -18.87
C ARG A 65 13.15 15.75 -20.14
N LEU A 66 14.47 15.87 -20.16
CA LEU A 66 15.29 15.47 -21.31
C LEU A 66 15.51 13.96 -21.35
N GLU A 67 15.53 13.30 -20.21
CA GLU A 67 15.82 11.87 -20.08
C GLU A 67 15.00 10.96 -21.01
N PRO A 68 13.66 11.11 -21.14
CA PRO A 68 12.87 10.26 -22.04
C PRO A 68 13.24 10.46 -23.52
N THR A 69 13.41 11.72 -23.94
CA THR A 69 13.76 12.05 -25.33
C THR A 69 15.16 11.55 -25.71
N LEU A 70 16.13 11.63 -24.79
CA LEU A 70 17.49 11.16 -25.03
C LEU A 70 17.55 9.64 -25.14
N HIS A 71 16.81 8.91 -24.29
CA HIS A 71 16.69 7.46 -24.39
C HIS A 71 16.04 7.02 -25.71
N LEU A 72 15.01 7.74 -26.19
CA LEU A 72 14.38 7.47 -27.48
C LEU A 72 15.34 7.68 -28.67
N LEU A 73 16.31 8.57 -28.53
CA LEU A 73 17.39 8.77 -29.50
C LEU A 73 18.52 7.74 -29.38
N GLY A 74 18.42 6.78 -28.45
CA GLY A 74 19.44 5.77 -28.18
C GLY A 74 20.66 6.32 -27.43
N VAL A 75 20.54 7.48 -26.80
CA VAL A 75 21.60 8.09 -25.98
C VAL A 75 21.41 7.64 -24.54
N GLN A 76 22.41 6.94 -23.98
CA GLN A 76 22.37 6.51 -22.58
C GLN A 76 22.54 7.71 -21.65
N PHE A 77 21.48 8.06 -20.92
CA PHE A 77 21.46 9.22 -20.04
C PHE A 77 21.00 8.84 -18.63
N ASP A 78 21.97 8.58 -17.75
CA ASP A 78 21.70 8.24 -16.34
C ASP A 78 21.72 9.49 -15.44
N GLN A 79 21.13 9.36 -14.25
CA GLN A 79 21.21 10.37 -13.20
C GLN A 79 22.65 10.75 -12.80
N LYS A 80 23.61 9.83 -12.95
CA LYS A 80 25.06 10.10 -12.76
C LYS A 80 25.63 11.03 -13.85
N VAL A 81 25.17 10.88 -15.09
CA VAL A 81 25.57 11.75 -16.20
C VAL A 81 24.97 13.14 -16.01
N ALA A 82 23.69 13.21 -15.63
CA ALA A 82 23.01 14.46 -15.29
C ALA A 82 23.76 15.23 -14.18
N SER A 83 24.10 14.57 -13.07
CA SER A 83 24.83 15.21 -11.97
C SER A 83 26.23 15.68 -12.38
N ASN A 84 26.93 14.94 -13.23
CA ASN A 84 28.22 15.35 -13.78
C ASN A 84 28.14 16.60 -14.66
N ILE A 85 27.04 16.78 -15.40
CA ILE A 85 26.81 17.97 -16.23
C ILE A 85 26.40 19.16 -15.37
N ILE A 86 25.51 18.95 -14.39
CA ILE A 86 25.10 20.00 -13.43
C ILE A 86 26.29 20.55 -12.64
N THR A 87 27.24 19.67 -12.28
CA THR A 87 28.47 20.02 -11.57
C THR A 87 29.60 20.50 -12.49
N GLU A 88 29.30 20.75 -13.76
CA GLU A 88 30.23 21.34 -14.74
C GLU A 88 31.52 20.55 -14.92
N LYS A 89 31.46 19.22 -14.75
CA LYS A 89 32.64 18.38 -14.96
C LYS A 89 33.15 18.54 -16.40
N PRO A 90 34.45 18.83 -16.59
CA PRO A 90 35.00 19.02 -17.91
C PRO A 90 34.83 17.73 -18.72
N GLY A 91 34.39 17.85 -19.98
CA GLY A 91 34.19 16.70 -20.86
C GLY A 91 32.81 16.04 -20.79
N ALA A 92 32.05 16.18 -19.69
CA ALA A 92 30.77 15.50 -19.51
C ALA A 92 29.70 16.02 -20.49
N ALA A 93 29.52 17.35 -20.53
CA ALA A 93 28.58 17.99 -21.45
C ALA A 93 28.95 17.75 -22.92
N THR A 94 30.24 17.85 -23.26
CA THR A 94 30.73 17.64 -24.64
C THR A 94 30.51 16.22 -25.12
N LYS A 95 30.69 15.22 -24.24
CA LYS A 95 30.45 13.82 -24.59
C LYS A 95 28.97 13.56 -24.90
N LEU A 96 28.08 14.09 -24.06
CA LEU A 96 26.64 13.96 -24.26
C LEU A 96 26.18 14.67 -25.54
N LEU A 97 26.66 15.90 -25.78
CA LEU A 97 26.32 16.64 -26.99
C LEU A 97 26.87 15.98 -28.26
N TYR A 98 28.04 15.37 -28.20
CA TYR A 98 28.56 14.59 -29.32
C TYR A 98 27.71 13.35 -29.61
N GLN A 99 27.29 12.62 -28.57
CA GLN A 99 26.37 11.49 -28.72
C GLN A 99 25.03 11.95 -29.31
N LEU A 100 24.49 13.06 -28.82
CA LEU A 100 23.28 13.66 -29.36
C LEU A 100 23.45 14.08 -30.83
N TYR A 101 24.55 14.77 -31.17
CA TYR A 101 24.88 15.18 -32.53
C TYR A 101 24.92 13.97 -33.47
N THR A 102 25.65 12.91 -33.09
CA THR A 102 25.73 11.70 -33.91
C THR A 102 24.38 10.99 -34.06
N ALA A 103 23.56 10.95 -33.00
CA ALA A 103 22.21 10.37 -33.06
C ALA A 103 21.28 11.17 -34.00
N LEU A 104 21.30 12.50 -33.88
CA LEU A 104 20.51 13.40 -34.74
C LEU A 104 20.98 13.33 -36.20
N GLN A 105 22.28 13.31 -36.45
CA GLN A 105 22.83 13.19 -37.80
C GLN A 105 22.54 11.82 -38.44
N LYS A 106 22.57 10.73 -37.66
CA LYS A 106 22.14 9.40 -38.13
C LYS A 106 20.66 9.42 -38.53
N LYS A 107 19.79 10.00 -37.70
CA LYS A 107 18.35 10.12 -38.00
C LYS A 107 18.05 11.04 -39.20
N LYS A 108 18.83 12.11 -39.38
CA LYS A 108 18.74 12.99 -40.55
C LYS A 108 19.15 12.26 -41.85
N LYS A 109 20.20 11.44 -41.79
CA LYS A 109 20.71 10.67 -42.95
C LYS A 109 19.82 9.48 -43.32
N SER A 110 19.06 8.93 -42.38
CA SER A 110 18.13 7.82 -42.67
C SER A 110 16.82 8.25 -43.35
N GLY A 111 16.62 9.54 -43.65
CA GLY A 111 15.47 10.00 -44.43
C GLY A 111 14.11 9.86 -43.74
N LEU A 112 14.07 9.72 -42.41
CA LEU A 112 12.82 9.69 -41.64
C LEU A 112 12.26 11.11 -41.46
N THR A 113 11.71 11.64 -42.55
CA THR A 113 10.97 12.91 -42.59
C THR A 113 9.64 12.76 -41.84
N GLY A 114 9.46 13.51 -40.74
CA GLY A 114 8.20 14.02 -40.14
C GLY A 114 7.02 13.06 -39.83
N ALA A 115 6.67 12.14 -40.72
CA ALA A 115 5.46 11.32 -40.64
C ALA A 115 5.56 10.15 -39.64
N GLU A 116 6.75 9.57 -39.43
CA GLU A 116 6.94 8.54 -38.39
C GLU A 116 7.19 9.12 -36.98
N MET A 117 7.42 10.44 -36.86
CA MET A 117 7.48 11.11 -35.55
C MET A 117 6.11 11.12 -34.85
N GLN A 118 5.00 11.00 -35.60
CA GLN A 118 3.65 10.90 -35.05
C GLN A 118 3.23 9.45 -34.76
N THR A 119 3.77 8.44 -35.44
CA THR A 119 3.43 7.02 -35.17
C THR A 119 4.12 6.44 -33.93
N MET A 120 5.09 7.14 -33.32
CA MET A 120 5.68 6.79 -32.02
C MET A 120 5.07 7.56 -30.83
N GLN A 121 4.14 8.50 -31.08
CA GLN A 121 3.32 9.16 -30.03
C GLN A 121 2.56 8.18 -29.12
N PRO A 122 2.05 7.01 -29.59
CA PRO A 122 1.43 6.01 -28.71
C PRO A 122 2.44 5.42 -27.72
N LEU A 123 3.69 5.23 -28.14
CA LEU A 123 4.75 4.70 -27.27
C LEU A 123 5.15 5.74 -26.22
N ASN A 124 5.25 7.02 -26.59
CA ASN A 124 5.49 8.11 -25.64
C ASN A 124 4.36 8.23 -24.60
N THR A 125 3.10 8.13 -25.01
CA THR A 125 1.95 8.21 -24.09
C THR A 125 1.92 7.01 -23.14
N MET A 126 2.17 5.81 -23.66
CA MET A 126 2.18 4.56 -22.89
C MET A 126 3.38 4.45 -21.95
N TRP A 127 4.57 4.92 -22.35
CA TRP A 127 5.76 4.99 -21.47
C TRP A 127 5.59 6.05 -20.38
N LEU A 128 5.07 7.24 -20.70
CA LEU A 128 4.82 8.28 -19.71
C LEU A 128 3.73 7.84 -18.71
N GLN A 129 2.72 7.10 -19.17
CA GLN A 129 1.73 6.46 -18.29
C GLN A 129 2.35 5.36 -17.45
N ASN A 130 3.19 4.50 -18.02
CA ASN A 130 3.88 3.44 -17.29
C ASN A 130 4.81 4.01 -16.22
N MET A 131 5.64 5.00 -16.53
CA MET A 131 6.51 5.70 -15.58
C MET A 131 5.73 6.44 -14.49
N LYS A 132 4.64 7.13 -14.84
CA LYS A 132 3.73 7.71 -13.84
C LYS A 132 3.14 6.61 -12.96
N SER A 133 2.69 5.50 -13.55
CA SER A 133 2.12 4.37 -12.82
C SER A 133 3.13 3.71 -11.89
N GLU A 134 4.40 3.59 -12.30
CA GLU A 134 5.49 3.07 -11.48
C GLU A 134 5.84 4.04 -10.36
N ALA A 135 5.96 5.34 -10.63
CA ALA A 135 6.15 6.35 -9.59
C ALA A 135 4.98 6.37 -8.58
N PHE A 136 3.73 6.21 -9.03
CA PHE A 136 2.56 6.08 -8.16
C PHE A 136 2.51 4.74 -7.41
N ARG A 137 3.08 3.66 -7.97
CA ARG A 137 3.24 2.36 -7.30
C ARG A 137 4.32 2.45 -6.22
N ASP A 138 5.47 3.04 -6.53
CA ASP A 138 6.57 3.25 -5.60
C ASP A 138 6.21 4.21 -4.48
N GLN A 139 5.49 5.30 -4.77
CA GLN A 139 4.97 6.19 -3.74
C GLN A 139 3.97 5.49 -2.82
N ARG A 140 3.12 4.60 -3.36
CA ARG A 140 2.22 3.76 -2.54
C ARG A 140 2.97 2.73 -1.71
N LEU A 141 3.98 2.07 -2.27
CA LEU A 141 4.82 1.11 -1.55
C LEU A 141 5.64 1.78 -0.46
N SER A 142 6.17 2.97 -0.71
CA SER A 142 6.91 3.77 0.25
C SER A 142 5.99 4.27 1.38
N ARG A 143 4.76 4.73 1.07
CA ARG A 143 3.73 5.05 2.08
C ARG A 143 3.30 3.81 2.88
N ARG A 144 3.16 2.64 2.23
CA ARG A 144 2.86 1.37 2.93
C ARG A 144 3.99 0.99 3.86
N ARG A 145 5.25 1.09 3.43
CA ARG A 145 6.42 0.86 4.30
C ARG A 145 6.47 1.85 5.45
N GLN A 146 6.23 3.13 5.21
CA GLN A 146 6.14 4.13 6.28
C GLN A 146 5.01 3.80 7.26
N ASN A 147 3.81 3.46 6.77
CA ASN A 147 2.67 3.08 7.60
C ASN A 147 2.92 1.76 8.35
N GLU A 148 3.62 0.80 7.75
CA GLU A 148 3.98 -0.47 8.37
C GLU A 148 5.07 -0.28 9.43
N ILE A 149 6.07 0.58 9.17
CA ILE A 149 7.08 0.99 10.16
C ILE A 149 6.40 1.74 11.31
N MET A 150 5.47 2.64 11.03
CA MET A 150 4.73 3.39 12.04
C MET A 150 3.78 2.48 12.83
N ALA A 151 3.12 1.51 12.18
CA ALA A 151 2.31 0.49 12.82
C ALA A 151 3.17 -0.48 13.67
N LYS A 152 4.37 -0.84 13.21
CA LYS A 152 5.35 -1.60 14.00
C LYS A 152 5.88 -0.79 15.18
N ILE A 153 6.11 0.51 15.01
CA ILE A 153 6.46 1.42 16.10
C ILE A 153 5.30 1.53 17.08
N GLN A 154 4.06 1.69 16.64
CA GLN A 154 2.87 1.73 17.50
C GLN A 154 2.58 0.39 18.19
N ALA A 155 2.85 -0.74 17.54
CA ALA A 155 2.71 -2.07 18.12
C ALA A 155 3.87 -2.44 19.07
N ALA A 156 5.07 -1.91 18.81
CA ALA A 156 6.25 -2.04 19.68
C ALA A 156 6.26 -1.01 20.82
N ILE A 157 5.51 0.10 20.68
CA ILE A 157 5.10 0.94 21.80
C ILE A 157 4.11 0.09 22.60
N ILE A 158 4.68 -0.65 23.55
CA ILE A 158 3.93 -1.20 24.67
C ILE A 158 3.23 0.01 25.29
N GLN A 159 1.92 0.13 25.10
CA GLN A 159 1.11 0.92 26.01
C GLN A 159 1.22 0.22 27.36
N ILE A 160 2.23 0.62 28.13
CA ILE A 160 2.24 0.37 29.56
C ILE A 160 0.96 1.06 30.02
N PRO A 161 -0.05 0.32 30.51
CA PRO A 161 -1.23 0.96 31.07
C PRO A 161 -0.68 1.94 32.10
N LYS A 162 -0.99 3.23 31.94
CA LYS A 162 -0.57 4.25 32.90
C LYS A 162 -0.77 3.64 34.29
N PRO A 163 0.27 3.46 35.10
CA PRO A 163 0.12 2.81 36.38
C PRO A 163 -0.99 3.56 37.10
N THR A 164 -1.99 2.81 37.56
CA THR A 164 -3.12 3.35 38.29
C THR A 164 -2.56 4.32 39.34
N SER A 165 -2.79 5.60 39.11
CA SER A 165 -2.05 6.66 39.78
C SER A 165 -2.25 6.54 41.29
N ASN A 166 -1.14 6.40 42.02
CA ASN A 166 -0.99 6.78 43.42
C ASN A 166 -1.91 6.10 44.46
N ARG A 167 -2.68 5.07 44.12
CA ARG A 167 -3.58 4.42 45.10
C ARG A 167 -2.83 3.53 46.09
N THR A 168 -1.76 2.85 45.65
CA THR A 168 -0.95 1.97 46.51
C THR A 168 -0.01 2.73 47.44
N LEU A 169 0.65 3.80 46.96
CA LEU A 169 1.52 4.63 47.80
C LEU A 169 0.74 5.41 48.86
N LYS A 170 -0.41 6.03 48.49
CA LYS A 170 -1.29 6.68 49.47
C LYS A 170 -1.89 5.68 50.47
N ALA A 171 -2.21 4.45 50.05
CA ALA A 171 -2.70 3.41 50.97
C ALA A 171 -1.61 2.96 51.96
N ILE A 172 -0.36 2.81 51.51
CA ILE A 172 0.77 2.45 52.36
C ILE A 172 1.12 3.58 53.34
N GLU A 173 1.09 4.84 52.90
CA GLU A 173 1.28 6.01 53.75
C GLU A 173 0.16 6.15 54.78
N ALA A 174 -1.10 5.99 54.37
CA ALA A 174 -2.24 5.99 55.29
C ALA A 174 -2.12 4.88 56.33
N GLN A 175 -1.69 3.67 55.94
CA GLN A 175 -1.50 2.56 56.88
C GLN A 175 -0.35 2.82 57.86
N LYS A 176 0.75 3.45 57.42
CA LYS A 176 1.84 3.90 58.32
C LYS A 176 1.39 4.98 59.29
N MET A 177 0.60 5.94 58.82
CA MET A 177 0.05 7.01 59.68
C MET A 177 -0.93 6.45 60.71
N MET A 178 -1.76 5.46 60.34
CA MET A 178 -2.66 4.79 61.28
C MET A 178 -1.89 3.94 62.32
N LYS A 179 -0.78 3.31 61.94
CA LYS A 179 0.09 2.61 62.91
C LYS A 179 0.75 3.58 63.89
N LYS A 180 1.31 4.69 63.42
CA LYS A 180 1.90 5.73 64.28
C LYS A 180 0.87 6.34 65.25
N LYS A 181 -0.38 6.51 64.82
CA LYS A 181 -1.45 6.99 65.71
C LYS A 181 -1.78 5.97 66.81
N ARG A 182 -1.88 4.69 66.47
CA ARG A 182 -2.09 3.62 67.47
C ARG A 182 -0.92 3.52 68.45
N GLU A 183 0.32 3.53 67.95
CA GLU A 183 1.51 3.52 68.80
C GLU A 183 1.55 4.75 69.73
N ALA A 184 1.12 5.93 69.27
CA ALA A 184 1.02 7.12 70.12
C ALA A 184 -0.11 7.04 71.15
N GLU A 185 -1.25 6.43 70.81
CA GLU A 185 -2.35 6.16 71.74
C GLU A 185 -1.93 5.12 72.80
N ASP A 186 -1.24 4.06 72.40
CA ASP A 186 -0.71 3.03 73.30
C ASP A 186 0.32 3.64 74.27
N VAL A 187 1.26 4.45 73.78
CA VAL A 187 2.23 5.16 74.63
C VAL A 187 1.53 6.17 75.55
N ALA A 188 0.48 6.87 75.09
CA ALA A 188 -0.29 7.78 75.93
C ALA A 188 -1.03 7.03 77.06
N ASN A 189 -1.57 5.84 76.76
CA ASN A 189 -2.20 4.97 77.75
C ASN A 189 -1.16 4.43 78.75
N GLU A 190 0.02 4.00 78.29
CA GLU A 190 1.13 3.57 79.17
C GLU A 190 1.60 4.71 80.07
N ILE A 191 1.69 5.95 79.55
CA ILE A 191 2.03 7.13 80.36
C ILE A 191 0.94 7.40 81.39
N MET A 192 -0.35 7.31 81.02
CA MET A 192 -1.45 7.47 81.97
C MET A 192 -1.44 6.39 83.06
N GLU A 193 -1.16 5.14 82.72
CA GLU A 193 -1.00 4.06 83.68
C GLU A 193 0.20 4.30 84.60
N PHE A 194 1.31 4.79 84.05
CA PHE A 194 2.50 5.15 84.82
C PHE A 194 2.26 6.34 85.74
N GLU A 195 1.56 7.39 85.29
CA GLU A 195 1.17 8.53 86.12
C GLU A 195 0.18 8.13 87.22
N ALA A 196 -0.72 7.17 86.97
CA ALA A 196 -1.59 6.60 87.99
C ALA A 196 -0.82 5.80 89.04
N LEU A 197 0.20 5.04 88.62
CA LEU A 197 1.12 4.34 89.54
C LEU A 197 1.96 5.32 90.36
N LEU A 198 2.47 6.39 89.76
CA LEU A 198 3.18 7.46 90.46
C LEU A 198 2.30 8.18 91.49
N ARG A 199 1.03 8.46 91.16
CA ARG A 199 0.06 9.02 92.12
C ARG A 199 -0.22 8.04 93.27
N LYS A 200 -0.27 6.74 92.98
CA LYS A 200 -0.46 5.69 93.99
C LYS A 200 0.76 5.54 94.91
N ASP A 201 1.96 5.65 94.38
CA ASP A 201 3.23 5.62 95.14
C ASP A 201 3.47 6.90 95.95
N LEU A 202 3.03 8.07 95.45
CA LEU A 202 3.06 9.32 96.21
C LEU A 202 2.08 9.28 97.39
N GLN A 203 0.89 8.68 97.22
CA GLN A 203 -0.05 8.44 98.33
C GLN A 203 0.45 7.37 99.32
N ALA A 204 1.22 6.37 98.87
CA ALA A 204 1.82 5.35 99.76
C ALA A 204 3.03 5.86 100.57
N LYS A 205 3.71 6.92 100.09
CA LYS A 205 4.84 7.56 100.79
C LYS A 205 4.43 8.64 101.80
N GLU A 206 3.18 9.07 101.83
CA GLU A 206 2.65 9.93 102.91
C GLU A 206 2.21 9.15 104.15
N SER A 207 2.10 7.82 104.10
CA SER A 207 1.54 7.02 105.21
C SER A 207 2.50 6.10 105.98
N THR A 208 3.83 6.14 105.76
CA THR A 208 4.70 5.12 106.37
C THR A 208 6.08 5.64 106.83
N HIS A 209 6.10 6.46 107.88
CA HIS A 209 7.24 6.57 108.78
C HIS A 209 6.93 5.82 110.09
N LYS A 210 7.53 4.65 110.32
CA LYS A 210 8.06 4.14 111.63
C LYS A 210 8.37 2.63 111.62
N ALA A 211 9.51 2.30 112.24
CA ALA A 211 9.95 1.00 112.79
C ALA A 211 10.41 -0.08 111.78
N SER A 212 11.47 -0.87 111.99
CA SER A 212 12.38 -1.08 113.12
C SER A 212 13.57 -1.97 112.69
N LEU A 213 14.70 -1.82 113.40
CA LEU A 213 16.00 -2.49 113.32
C LEU A 213 16.02 -3.96 113.84
N ASP A 214 16.89 -4.76 113.19
CA ASP A 214 17.93 -5.71 113.68
C ASP A 214 17.70 -6.79 114.77
N THR A 215 18.71 -7.68 114.83
CA THR A 215 19.12 -8.71 115.84
C THR A 215 18.61 -10.15 115.55
N ALA A 216 19.38 -11.24 115.65
CA ALA A 216 20.57 -11.50 116.46
C ALA A 216 21.44 -12.66 115.93
N ALA A 217 22.72 -12.59 116.30
CA ALA A 217 23.71 -13.67 116.25
C ALA A 217 23.82 -14.40 117.61
N GLN A 218 24.57 -15.52 117.59
CA GLN A 218 25.37 -16.13 118.69
C GLN A 218 24.81 -17.30 119.52
N THR A 219 25.80 -18.08 119.99
CA THR A 219 25.81 -19.25 120.89
C THR A 219 25.72 -20.59 120.14
N THR A 220 26.69 -21.51 120.23
CA THR A 220 27.33 -22.05 121.44
C THR A 220 28.70 -22.67 121.11
N ALA A 221 29.74 -22.26 121.84
CA ALA A 221 31.02 -22.95 121.93
C ALA A 221 31.43 -22.95 123.40
N ASP A 222 31.19 -24.06 124.10
CA ASP A 222 32.01 -24.44 125.26
C ASP A 222 31.72 -25.89 125.72
N LEU A 223 32.74 -26.50 126.33
CA LEU A 223 32.78 -27.76 127.09
C LEU A 223 33.48 -28.99 126.45
N LEU A 224 34.69 -29.19 126.99
CA LEU A 224 35.28 -30.46 127.46
C LEU A 224 36.08 -31.34 126.48
N SER A 225 37.40 -31.09 126.57
CA SER A 225 38.48 -32.07 126.45
C SER A 225 38.36 -33.18 127.50
N THR A 226 38.36 -34.44 127.07
CA THR A 226 39.27 -35.53 127.52
C THR A 226 38.76 -36.91 127.00
N TYR A 227 39.72 -37.74 126.54
CA TYR A 227 39.65 -39.17 126.17
C TYR A 227 39.32 -39.60 124.71
N SER A 228 40.43 -39.96 124.01
CA SER A 228 40.56 -40.79 122.81
C SER A 228 40.15 -40.18 121.46
N ASP A 229 40.82 -39.08 121.12
CA ASP A 229 40.50 -38.20 119.99
C ASP A 229 41.05 -38.62 118.62
N ASP A 230 41.66 -39.78 118.44
CA ASP A 230 42.28 -40.10 117.14
C ASP A 230 41.29 -40.73 116.14
N ASP A 231 40.38 -41.59 116.59
CA ASP A 231 39.40 -42.25 115.72
C ASP A 231 38.17 -41.38 115.43
N TYR A 232 37.79 -40.51 116.36
CA TYR A 232 36.70 -39.55 116.17
C TYR A 232 37.11 -38.44 115.20
N ILE A 233 38.33 -37.91 115.35
CA ILE A 233 38.91 -36.94 114.39
C ILE A 233 39.07 -37.60 113.00
N LYS A 234 39.52 -38.86 112.91
CA LYS A 234 39.57 -39.60 111.62
C LYS A 234 38.19 -39.76 110.98
N LYS A 235 37.13 -40.02 111.76
CA LYS A 235 35.74 -40.07 111.25
C LYS A 235 35.20 -38.71 110.82
N ILE A 236 35.59 -37.61 111.49
CA ILE A 236 35.25 -36.25 111.06
C ILE A 236 36.00 -35.89 109.78
N GLN A 237 37.31 -36.17 109.70
CA GLN A 237 38.10 -35.95 108.50
C GLN A 237 37.59 -36.78 107.31
N LYS A 238 37.15 -38.02 107.55
CA LYS A 238 36.53 -38.86 106.51
C LYS A 238 35.21 -38.27 106.01
N ARG A 239 34.31 -37.85 106.91
CA ARG A 239 33.06 -37.17 106.55
C ARG A 239 33.30 -35.84 105.83
N LEU A 240 34.30 -35.07 106.25
CA LEU A 240 34.64 -33.79 105.61
C LEU A 240 35.20 -34.01 104.19
N LYS A 241 36.01 -35.06 103.98
CA LYS A 241 36.48 -35.48 102.66
C LYS A 241 35.34 -35.99 101.78
N GLU A 242 34.45 -36.81 102.31
CA GLU A 242 33.26 -37.31 101.59
C GLU A 242 32.29 -36.17 101.23
N ASP A 243 32.03 -35.23 102.14
CA ASP A 243 31.22 -34.04 101.89
C ASP A 243 31.87 -33.10 100.87
N ALA A 244 33.19 -32.96 100.89
CA ALA A 244 33.94 -32.22 99.88
C ALA A 244 33.79 -32.86 98.49
N LEU A 245 33.96 -34.18 98.38
CA LEU A 245 33.74 -34.92 97.13
C LEU A 245 32.28 -34.85 96.67
N ALA A 246 31.31 -34.92 97.59
CA ALA A 246 29.89 -34.78 97.27
C ALA A 246 29.54 -33.37 96.77
N ARG A 247 30.14 -32.31 97.34
CA ARG A 247 30.02 -30.93 96.83
C ARG A 247 30.64 -30.80 95.45
N GLU A 248 31.83 -31.35 95.24
CA GLU A 248 32.50 -31.33 93.94
C GLU A 248 31.67 -32.06 92.87
N GLN A 249 31.04 -33.18 93.20
CA GLN A 249 30.13 -33.89 92.29
C GLN A 249 28.83 -33.11 92.02
N ARG A 250 28.25 -32.44 93.03
CA ARG A 250 27.09 -31.55 92.82
C ARG A 250 27.47 -30.38 91.92
N GLU A 251 28.66 -29.81 92.09
CA GLU A 251 29.18 -28.77 91.20
C GLU A 251 29.43 -29.27 89.79
N LYS A 252 30.05 -30.45 89.62
CA LYS A 252 30.23 -31.09 88.30
C LYS A 252 28.90 -31.41 87.63
N ARG A 253 27.85 -31.75 88.37
CA ARG A 253 26.49 -31.94 87.84
C ARG A 253 25.84 -30.62 87.45
N ARG A 254 25.97 -29.57 88.28
CA ARG A 254 25.51 -28.22 87.96
C ARG A 254 26.20 -27.66 86.71
N ARG A 255 27.53 -27.80 86.62
CA ARG A 255 28.31 -27.37 85.46
C ARG A 255 27.93 -28.15 84.19
N ARG A 256 27.75 -29.47 84.29
CA ARG A 256 27.26 -30.28 83.16
C ARG A 256 25.87 -29.85 82.71
N LEU A 257 24.92 -29.71 83.63
CA LEU A 257 23.57 -29.27 83.29
C LEU A 257 23.56 -27.86 82.67
N LEU A 258 24.37 -26.93 83.16
CA LEU A 258 24.51 -25.61 82.56
C LEU A 258 25.14 -25.66 81.17
N MET A 259 26.17 -26.49 80.98
CA MET A 259 26.79 -26.68 79.68
C MET A 259 25.83 -27.35 78.70
N ASP A 260 25.09 -28.37 79.13
CA ASP A 260 24.07 -29.04 78.32
C ASP A 260 22.93 -28.08 77.96
N GLN A 261 22.53 -27.19 78.87
CA GLN A 261 21.56 -26.13 78.58
C GLN A 261 22.09 -25.13 77.54
N LEU A 262 23.36 -24.72 77.65
CA LEU A 262 23.99 -23.82 76.67
C LEU A 262 24.11 -24.47 75.29
N ILE A 263 24.56 -25.73 75.24
CA ILE A 263 24.67 -26.50 73.99
C ILE A 263 23.28 -26.70 73.36
N ALA A 264 22.25 -26.99 74.16
CA ALA A 264 20.89 -27.14 73.65
C ALA A 264 20.34 -25.82 73.08
N HIS A 265 20.65 -24.68 73.71
CA HIS A 265 20.26 -23.37 73.21
C HIS A 265 21.00 -23.01 71.91
N GLU A 266 22.31 -23.26 71.86
CA GLU A 266 23.13 -23.04 70.66
C GLU A 266 22.63 -23.90 69.48
N ALA A 267 22.36 -25.18 69.71
CA ALA A 267 21.79 -26.07 68.70
C ALA A 267 20.40 -25.62 68.20
N GLN A 268 19.57 -25.06 69.08
CA GLN A 268 18.28 -24.47 68.69
C GLN A 268 18.45 -23.21 67.82
N GLU A 269 19.40 -22.34 68.17
CA GLU A 269 19.71 -21.17 67.35
C GLU A 269 20.26 -21.55 65.97
N GLU A 270 21.13 -22.57 65.91
CA GLU A 270 21.66 -23.09 64.66
C GLU A 270 20.56 -23.67 63.78
N ALA A 271 19.71 -24.53 64.34
CA ALA A 271 18.56 -25.08 63.62
C ALA A 271 17.63 -23.96 63.09
N TYR A 272 17.38 -22.92 63.89
CA TYR A 272 16.59 -21.77 63.47
C TYR A 272 17.26 -20.99 62.32
N ARG A 273 18.58 -20.79 62.36
CA ARG A 273 19.35 -20.14 61.28
C ARG A 273 19.33 -20.99 60.01
N GLU A 274 19.48 -22.30 60.13
CA GLU A 274 19.40 -23.25 59.03
C GLU A 274 18.01 -23.25 58.39
N GLU A 275 16.94 -23.31 59.18
CA GLU A 275 15.57 -23.23 58.68
C GLU A 275 15.30 -21.91 57.93
N GLN A 276 15.82 -20.78 58.42
CA GLN A 276 15.72 -19.52 57.70
C GLN A 276 16.46 -19.55 56.35
N LEU A 277 17.64 -20.16 56.31
CA LEU A 277 18.42 -20.32 55.07
C LEU A 277 17.70 -21.23 54.07
N ILE A 278 17.20 -22.38 54.53
CA ILE A 278 16.41 -23.31 53.72
C ILE A 278 15.18 -22.60 53.16
N ASN A 279 14.43 -21.85 53.97
CA ASN A 279 13.25 -21.13 53.51
C ASN A 279 13.58 -20.06 52.45
N ARG A 280 14.71 -19.35 52.59
CA ARG A 280 15.16 -18.37 51.58
C ARG A 280 15.59 -19.06 50.27
N LEU A 281 16.39 -20.11 50.36
CA LEU A 281 16.86 -20.89 49.21
C LEU A 281 15.71 -21.61 48.49
N MET A 282 14.79 -22.22 49.24
CA MET A 282 13.59 -22.87 48.69
C MET A 282 12.68 -21.88 47.97
N ARG A 283 12.52 -20.65 48.49
CA ARG A 283 11.77 -19.60 47.80
C ARG A 283 12.41 -19.21 46.46
N GLN A 284 13.74 -19.10 46.41
CA GLN A 284 14.47 -18.83 45.16
C GLN A 284 14.30 -20.00 44.17
N SER A 285 14.46 -21.24 44.62
CA SER A 285 14.21 -22.44 43.79
C SER A 285 12.77 -22.55 43.29
N GLN A 286 11.78 -22.14 44.10
CA GLN A 286 10.38 -22.09 43.68
C GLN A 286 10.13 -20.97 42.65
N GLN A 287 10.77 -19.81 42.81
CA GLN A 287 10.70 -18.73 41.83
C GLN A 287 11.32 -19.16 40.50
N GLU A 288 12.47 -19.82 40.51
CA GLU A 288 13.11 -20.38 39.31
C GLU A 288 12.21 -21.39 38.61
N ARG A 289 11.58 -22.31 39.37
CA ARG A 289 10.60 -23.27 38.82
C ARG A 289 9.41 -22.56 38.18
N ARG A 290 8.86 -21.51 38.82
CA ARG A 290 7.76 -20.70 38.24
C ARG A 290 8.20 -20.00 36.96
N ILE A 291 9.39 -19.41 36.95
CA ILE A 291 9.95 -18.74 35.77
C ILE A 291 10.16 -19.76 34.64
N ALA A 292 10.67 -20.96 34.94
CA ALA A 292 10.87 -22.02 33.96
C ALA A 292 9.54 -22.47 33.32
N VAL A 293 8.48 -22.65 34.12
CA VAL A 293 7.14 -22.99 33.63
C VAL A 293 6.57 -21.87 32.76
N GLN A 294 6.66 -20.61 33.21
CA GLN A 294 6.23 -19.46 32.42
C GLN A 294 6.99 -19.35 31.09
N LEU A 295 8.30 -19.59 31.11
CA LEU A 295 9.14 -19.58 29.91
C LEU A 295 8.77 -20.72 28.95
N MET A 296 8.43 -21.90 29.48
CA MET A 296 7.90 -23.01 28.68
C MET A 296 6.57 -22.63 28.01
N HIS A 297 5.63 -22.02 28.75
CA HIS A 297 4.37 -21.53 28.17
C HIS A 297 4.60 -20.51 27.07
N VAL A 298 5.46 -19.50 27.30
CA VAL A 298 5.79 -18.49 26.28
C VAL A 298 6.44 -19.12 25.05
N ARG A 299 7.31 -20.12 25.21
CA ARG A 299 7.91 -20.86 24.08
C ARG A 299 6.83 -21.61 23.29
N HIS A 300 5.93 -22.29 23.98
CA HIS A 300 4.83 -23.01 23.34
C HIS A 300 3.87 -22.07 22.61
N GLU A 301 3.48 -20.95 23.22
CA GLU A 301 2.65 -19.92 22.59
C GLU A 301 3.32 -19.35 21.33
N LYS A 302 4.64 -19.08 21.39
CA LYS A 302 5.41 -18.63 20.22
C LYS A 302 5.41 -19.65 19.09
N GLU A 303 5.55 -20.93 19.42
CA GLU A 303 5.47 -22.01 18.43
C GLU A 303 4.08 -22.04 17.77
N VAL A 304 3.01 -21.98 18.56
CA VAL A 304 1.64 -21.92 18.05
C VAL A 304 1.41 -20.71 17.15
N LEU A 305 1.93 -19.53 17.52
CA LEU A 305 1.86 -18.32 16.67
C LEU A 305 2.63 -18.49 15.35
N TRP A 306 3.79 -19.14 15.39
CA TRP A 306 4.58 -19.43 14.20
C TRP A 306 3.84 -20.40 13.25
N GLN A 307 3.30 -21.49 13.79
CA GLN A 307 2.47 -22.43 13.03
C GLN A 307 1.22 -21.78 12.44
N ASN A 308 0.53 -20.96 13.23
CA ASN A 308 -0.64 -20.20 12.76
C ASN A 308 -0.28 -19.22 11.64
N ARG A 309 0.89 -18.59 11.72
CA ARG A 309 1.38 -17.70 10.65
C ARG A 309 1.65 -18.47 9.36
N ILE A 310 2.36 -19.59 9.44
CA ILE A 310 2.63 -20.44 8.26
C ILE A 310 1.34 -20.94 7.66
N PHE A 311 0.41 -21.41 8.48
CA PHE A 311 -0.88 -21.90 8.01
C PHE A 311 -1.66 -20.81 7.27
N ARG A 312 -1.71 -19.59 7.82
CA ARG A 312 -2.33 -18.45 7.13
C ARG A 312 -1.61 -18.06 5.84
N GLU A 313 -0.28 -18.05 5.84
CA GLU A 313 0.51 -17.76 4.63
C GLU A 313 0.20 -18.77 3.52
N LYS A 314 0.15 -20.07 3.83
CA LYS A 314 -0.28 -21.13 2.90
C LYS A 314 -1.69 -20.92 2.38
N GLN A 315 -2.65 -20.62 3.26
CA GLN A 315 -4.02 -20.34 2.83
C GLN A 315 -4.11 -19.12 1.91
N TYR A 316 -3.33 -18.07 2.17
CA TYR A 316 -3.28 -16.91 1.28
C TYR A 316 -2.60 -17.23 -0.04
N GLU A 317 -1.58 -18.08 -0.05
CA GLU A 317 -0.94 -18.57 -1.28
C GLU A 317 -1.92 -19.35 -2.15
N GLU A 318 -2.63 -20.31 -1.56
CA GLU A 318 -3.65 -21.10 -2.25
C GLU A 318 -4.77 -20.22 -2.82
N ARG A 319 -5.26 -19.26 -2.04
CA ARG A 319 -6.25 -18.28 -2.54
C ARG A 319 -5.70 -17.44 -3.68
N ARG A 320 -4.45 -16.94 -3.58
CA ARG A 320 -3.83 -16.17 -4.67
C ARG A 320 -3.68 -16.99 -5.95
N LEU A 321 -3.29 -18.26 -5.85
CA LEU A 321 -3.18 -19.15 -7.00
C LEU A 321 -4.54 -19.40 -7.64
N LYS A 322 -5.57 -19.63 -6.83
CA LYS A 322 -6.94 -19.81 -7.32
C LYS A 322 -7.48 -18.53 -7.97
N ASP A 323 -7.34 -17.39 -7.32
CA ASP A 323 -7.78 -16.10 -7.86
C ASP A 323 -7.05 -15.77 -9.18
N PHE A 324 -5.78 -16.17 -9.30
CA PHE A 324 -4.99 -16.03 -10.52
C PHE A 324 -5.50 -16.94 -11.64
N GLN A 325 -5.78 -18.20 -11.35
CA GLN A 325 -6.38 -19.14 -12.31
C GLN A 325 -7.76 -18.67 -12.75
N ASP A 326 -8.63 -18.30 -11.82
CA ASP A 326 -9.98 -17.80 -12.13
C ASP A 326 -9.92 -16.51 -12.97
N ALA A 327 -8.90 -15.65 -12.77
CA ALA A 327 -8.70 -14.47 -13.60
C ALA A 327 -8.28 -14.84 -15.03
N LEU A 328 -7.36 -15.79 -15.20
CA LEU A 328 -6.97 -16.31 -16.51
C LEU A 328 -8.15 -16.94 -17.25
N ASP A 329 -8.98 -17.71 -16.54
CA ASP A 329 -10.16 -18.35 -17.13
C ASP A 329 -11.20 -17.31 -17.56
N ARG A 330 -11.40 -16.25 -16.76
CA ARG A 330 -12.29 -15.12 -17.11
C ARG A 330 -11.78 -14.36 -18.33
N GLU A 331 -10.49 -14.00 -18.37
CA GLU A 331 -9.88 -13.35 -19.52
C GLU A 331 -9.96 -14.23 -20.77
N GLY A 332 -9.70 -15.53 -20.63
CA GLY A 332 -9.83 -16.50 -21.72
C GLY A 332 -11.28 -16.68 -22.22
N ALA A 333 -12.27 -16.59 -21.33
CA ALA A 333 -13.68 -16.61 -21.73
C ALA A 333 -14.06 -15.34 -22.51
N LEU A 334 -13.65 -14.16 -22.03
CA LEU A 334 -13.89 -12.89 -22.72
C LEU A 334 -13.21 -12.85 -24.09
N ALA A 335 -11.97 -13.33 -24.20
CA ALA A 335 -11.25 -13.40 -25.46
C ALA A 335 -11.95 -14.33 -26.47
N ARG A 336 -12.49 -15.47 -26.01
CA ARG A 336 -13.28 -16.38 -26.86
C ARG A 336 -14.58 -15.73 -27.33
N GLN A 337 -15.29 -15.02 -26.45
CA GLN A 337 -16.51 -14.28 -26.81
C GLN A 337 -16.19 -13.19 -27.85
N ALA A 338 -15.17 -12.38 -27.61
CA ALA A 338 -14.75 -11.32 -28.54
C ALA A 338 -14.35 -11.89 -29.93
N LYS A 339 -13.72 -13.07 -29.96
CA LYS A 339 -13.39 -13.75 -31.22
C LYS A 339 -14.65 -14.17 -31.98
N LEU A 340 -15.63 -14.76 -31.30
CA LEU A 340 -16.91 -15.15 -31.91
C LEU A 340 -17.68 -13.92 -32.42
N GLU A 341 -17.78 -12.86 -31.62
CA GLU A 341 -18.43 -11.60 -32.03
C GLU A 341 -17.75 -11.00 -33.26
N PHE A 342 -16.42 -11.01 -33.31
CA PHE A 342 -15.67 -10.54 -34.48
C PHE A 342 -15.92 -11.40 -35.72
N GLU A 343 -15.94 -12.72 -35.57
CA GLU A 343 -16.26 -13.65 -36.66
C GLU A 343 -17.68 -13.44 -37.19
N GLU A 344 -18.66 -13.27 -36.31
CA GLU A 344 -20.05 -12.95 -36.67
C GLU A 344 -20.17 -11.60 -37.39
N GLN A 345 -19.48 -10.57 -36.91
CA GLN A 345 -19.42 -9.27 -37.57
C GLN A 345 -18.79 -9.40 -38.97
N ALA A 346 -17.73 -10.18 -39.11
CA ALA A 346 -17.09 -10.41 -40.40
C ALA A 346 -17.99 -11.19 -41.37
N ILE A 347 -18.87 -12.07 -40.88
CA ILE A 347 -19.89 -12.74 -41.71
C ILE A 347 -20.95 -11.74 -42.15
N LYS A 348 -21.54 -10.98 -41.22
CA LYS A 348 -22.55 -9.95 -41.53
C LYS A 348 -22.03 -8.92 -42.54
N MET A 349 -20.79 -8.46 -42.36
CA MET A 349 -20.16 -7.54 -43.31
C MET A 349 -19.98 -8.17 -44.70
N ARG A 350 -19.62 -9.46 -44.77
CA ARG A 350 -19.53 -10.18 -46.05
C ARG A 350 -20.87 -10.29 -46.75
N GLU A 351 -21.93 -10.65 -46.02
CA GLU A 351 -23.30 -10.72 -46.55
C GLU A 351 -23.75 -9.37 -47.12
N VAL A 352 -23.52 -8.27 -46.38
CA VAL A 352 -23.84 -6.91 -46.86
C VAL A 352 -23.05 -6.55 -48.13
N HIS A 353 -21.76 -6.89 -48.17
CA HIS A 353 -20.95 -6.65 -49.36
C HIS A 353 -21.42 -7.46 -50.58
N GLU A 354 -21.86 -8.69 -50.37
CA GLU A 354 -22.43 -9.53 -51.42
C GLU A 354 -23.75 -8.95 -51.95
N HIS A 355 -24.67 -8.56 -51.06
CA HIS A 355 -25.92 -7.88 -51.44
C HIS A 355 -25.65 -6.61 -52.26
N LEU A 356 -24.73 -5.75 -51.79
CA LEU A 356 -24.38 -4.53 -52.50
C LEU A 356 -23.72 -4.81 -53.86
N ALA A 357 -22.93 -5.89 -53.97
CA ALA A 357 -22.34 -6.30 -55.24
C ALA A 357 -23.39 -6.78 -56.24
N VAL A 358 -24.38 -7.56 -55.77
CA VAL A 358 -25.52 -8.00 -56.57
C VAL A 358 -26.36 -6.81 -57.04
N GLU A 359 -26.69 -5.87 -56.16
CA GLU A 359 -27.43 -4.66 -56.52
C GLU A 359 -26.67 -3.81 -57.55
N ARG A 360 -25.35 -3.66 -57.39
CA ARG A 360 -24.52 -2.96 -58.39
C ARG A 360 -24.55 -3.65 -59.73
N ALA A 361 -24.44 -4.98 -59.76
CA ALA A 361 -24.52 -5.76 -61.00
C ALA A 361 -25.89 -5.62 -61.67
N GLN A 362 -26.97 -5.68 -60.89
CA GLN A 362 -28.34 -5.46 -61.39
C GLN A 362 -28.53 -4.04 -61.91
N ALA A 363 -28.06 -3.02 -61.21
CA ALA A 363 -28.14 -1.63 -61.66
C ALA A 363 -27.37 -1.40 -62.96
N LEU A 364 -26.19 -2.04 -63.12
CA LEU A 364 -25.45 -2.01 -64.38
C LEU A 364 -26.24 -2.70 -65.51
N TYR A 365 -26.78 -3.90 -65.25
CA TYR A 365 -27.62 -4.61 -66.21
C TYR A 365 -28.84 -3.77 -66.61
N GLN A 366 -29.55 -3.18 -65.66
CA GLN A 366 -30.71 -2.33 -65.91
C GLN A 366 -30.36 -1.12 -66.78
N LYS A 367 -29.22 -0.47 -66.54
CA LYS A 367 -28.76 0.65 -67.38
C LYS A 367 -28.53 0.19 -68.83
N HIS A 368 -27.85 -0.93 -69.02
CA HIS A 368 -27.61 -1.48 -70.35
C HIS A 368 -28.91 -1.94 -71.02
N TYR A 369 -29.81 -2.57 -70.26
CA TYR A 369 -31.11 -3.00 -70.73
C TYR A 369 -31.98 -1.83 -71.17
N LEU A 370 -32.09 -0.77 -70.34
CA LEU A 370 -32.84 0.45 -70.67
C LEU A 370 -32.26 1.12 -71.92
N ALA A 371 -30.94 1.28 -72.01
CA ALA A 371 -30.32 1.85 -73.20
C ALA A 371 -30.63 1.03 -74.47
N CYS A 372 -30.56 -0.30 -74.40
CA CYS A 372 -30.93 -1.17 -75.51
C CYS A 372 -32.42 -1.12 -75.84
N SER A 373 -33.29 -1.02 -74.83
CA SER A 373 -34.74 -0.88 -74.99
C SER A 373 -35.07 0.43 -75.70
N GLU A 374 -34.49 1.55 -75.27
CA GLU A 374 -34.67 2.86 -75.90
C GLU A 374 -34.24 2.86 -77.37
N ILE A 375 -33.11 2.22 -77.69
CA ILE A 375 -32.65 2.08 -79.08
C ILE A 375 -33.62 1.21 -79.88
N LEU A 376 -34.12 0.12 -79.29
CA LEU A 376 -35.08 -0.77 -79.96
C LEU A 376 -36.43 -0.07 -80.20
N ASP A 377 -36.91 0.71 -79.25
CA ASP A 377 -38.11 1.55 -79.39
C ASP A 377 -37.92 2.59 -80.50
N GLN A 378 -36.75 3.23 -80.60
CA GLN A 378 -36.43 4.15 -81.70
C GLN A 378 -36.39 3.45 -83.07
N ILE A 379 -35.90 2.21 -83.15
CA ILE A 379 -35.92 1.41 -84.38
C ILE A 379 -37.37 1.07 -84.76
N LEU A 380 -38.16 0.63 -83.79
CA LEU A 380 -39.58 0.37 -83.98
C LEU A 380 -40.32 1.63 -84.43
N ASP A 381 -40.03 2.79 -83.83
CA ASP A 381 -40.61 4.07 -84.20
C ASP A 381 -40.28 4.47 -85.65
N LEU A 382 -39.02 4.29 -86.06
CA LEU A 382 -38.62 4.55 -87.44
C LEU A 382 -39.32 3.60 -88.41
N SER A 383 -39.38 2.31 -88.06
CA SER A 383 -40.02 1.30 -88.91
C SER A 383 -41.52 1.52 -89.06
N THR A 384 -42.20 1.92 -87.98
CA THR A 384 -43.62 2.24 -87.97
C THR A 384 -43.90 3.53 -88.73
N LYS A 385 -43.08 4.58 -88.59
CA LYS A 385 -43.20 5.80 -89.41
C LYS A 385 -43.02 5.55 -90.90
N VAL A 386 -42.07 4.70 -91.26
CA VAL A 386 -41.85 4.26 -92.64
C VAL A 386 -43.08 3.51 -93.17
N ALA A 387 -43.69 2.65 -92.35
CA ALA A 387 -44.91 1.92 -92.70
C ALA A 387 -46.12 2.86 -92.82
N GLU A 388 -46.34 3.77 -91.86
CA GLU A 388 -47.39 4.79 -91.86
C GLU A 388 -47.34 5.66 -93.12
N TYR A 389 -46.14 6.15 -93.50
CA TYR A 389 -45.99 6.97 -94.69
C TYR A 389 -46.36 6.19 -95.96
N ARG A 390 -45.91 4.93 -96.08
CA ARG A 390 -46.23 4.09 -97.23
C ARG A 390 -47.72 3.76 -97.30
N LEU A 391 -48.37 3.51 -96.16
CA LEU A 391 -49.82 3.28 -96.06
C LEU A 391 -50.63 4.51 -96.48
N LEU A 392 -50.23 5.71 -96.04
CA LEU A 392 -50.95 6.95 -96.32
C LEU A 392 -50.75 7.46 -97.76
N THR A 393 -49.56 7.30 -98.32
CA THR A 393 -49.20 7.91 -99.61
C THR A 393 -49.10 6.91 -100.77
N ASN A 394 -49.08 5.59 -100.50
CA ASN A 394 -48.82 4.51 -101.47
C ASN A 394 -47.56 4.69 -102.35
N ASN A 395 -46.63 5.57 -101.93
CA ASN A 395 -45.44 5.95 -102.68
C ASN A 395 -44.16 5.67 -101.87
N LEU A 396 -43.02 5.60 -102.56
CA LEU A 396 -41.71 5.50 -101.90
C LEU A 396 -41.39 6.78 -101.13
N ILE A 397 -40.68 6.63 -100.01
CA ILE A 397 -40.29 7.74 -99.14
C ILE A 397 -39.23 8.61 -99.85
N PRO A 398 -39.45 9.93 -100.00
CA PRO A 398 -38.46 10.85 -100.53
C PRO A 398 -37.17 10.86 -99.73
N HIS A 399 -36.02 10.97 -100.42
CA HIS A 399 -34.68 10.90 -99.80
C HIS A 399 -34.49 11.90 -98.65
N LYS A 400 -35.01 13.13 -98.79
CA LYS A 400 -34.86 14.18 -97.77
C LYS A 400 -35.54 13.81 -96.45
N ILE A 401 -36.79 13.34 -96.51
CA ILE A 401 -37.55 12.94 -95.33
C ILE A 401 -36.89 11.74 -94.64
N MET A 402 -36.41 10.78 -95.42
CA MET A 402 -35.67 9.63 -94.89
C MET A 402 -34.33 10.05 -94.25
N HIS A 403 -33.66 11.07 -94.79
CA HIS A 403 -32.44 11.62 -94.21
C HIS A 403 -32.73 12.28 -92.86
N ASP A 404 -33.75 13.15 -92.79
CA ASP A 404 -34.14 13.85 -91.57
C ASP A 404 -34.55 12.87 -90.45
N TRP A 405 -35.30 11.81 -90.77
CA TRP A 405 -35.66 10.77 -89.79
C TRP A 405 -34.46 9.94 -89.32
N LYS A 406 -33.51 9.67 -90.22
CA LYS A 406 -32.25 9.03 -89.85
C LYS A 406 -31.41 9.93 -88.95
N GLU A 407 -31.36 11.23 -89.21
CA GLU A 407 -30.69 12.18 -88.34
C GLU A 407 -31.33 12.20 -86.95
N LEU A 408 -32.66 12.25 -86.85
CA LEU A 408 -33.37 12.18 -85.57
C LEU A 408 -33.06 10.90 -84.79
N PHE A 409 -32.99 9.76 -85.49
CA PHE A 409 -32.57 8.47 -84.91
C PHE A 409 -31.12 8.52 -84.40
N PHE A 410 -30.17 9.06 -85.17
CA PHE A 410 -28.78 9.19 -84.73
C PHE A 410 -28.58 10.17 -83.57
N TYR A 411 -29.43 11.19 -83.48
CA TYR A 411 -29.44 12.14 -82.37
C TYR A 411 -30.28 11.66 -81.17
N GLY A 412 -30.90 10.47 -81.23
CA GLY A 412 -31.71 9.89 -80.16
C GLY A 412 -32.97 10.70 -79.82
N LYS A 413 -33.49 11.47 -80.78
CA LYS A 413 -34.72 12.24 -80.61
C LYS A 413 -35.93 11.40 -81.05
N PRO A 414 -37.03 11.41 -80.30
CA PRO A 414 -38.24 10.68 -80.67
C PRO A 414 -38.78 11.18 -82.02
N ILE A 415 -39.18 10.25 -82.89
CA ILE A 415 -39.68 10.55 -84.24
C ILE A 415 -41.16 10.93 -84.19
N TYR A 416 -41.90 10.41 -83.21
CA TYR A 416 -43.26 10.83 -82.90
C TYR A 416 -43.25 12.09 -82.04
N GLU A 417 -44.16 13.01 -82.34
CA GLU A 417 -44.43 14.16 -81.48
C GLU A 417 -44.96 13.63 -80.14
N GLN A 418 -44.15 13.76 -79.08
CA GLN A 418 -44.55 13.35 -77.75
C GLN A 418 -45.77 14.17 -77.36
N ALA A 419 -46.92 13.51 -77.23
CA ALA A 419 -48.12 14.15 -76.72
C ALA A 419 -47.76 14.80 -75.38
N SER A 420 -47.79 16.13 -75.34
CA SER A 420 -47.74 16.89 -74.10
C SER A 420 -49.00 16.54 -73.30
N ILE A 421 -48.97 15.41 -72.60
CA ILE A 421 -49.88 15.16 -71.50
C ILE A 421 -49.50 16.23 -70.48
N LYS A 422 -50.27 17.33 -70.46
CA LYS A 422 -50.23 18.33 -69.39
C LYS A 422 -50.11 17.55 -68.08
N GLY A 423 -48.95 17.67 -67.44
CA GLY A 423 -48.70 16.96 -66.19
C GLY A 423 -49.84 17.26 -65.24
N MET A 424 -50.58 16.22 -64.83
CA MET A 424 -51.37 16.35 -63.63
C MET A 424 -50.42 16.79 -62.51
N PRO A 425 -50.78 17.81 -61.70
CA PRO A 425 -49.93 18.26 -60.62
C PRO A 425 -49.65 17.08 -59.69
N ALA A 426 -48.36 16.87 -59.38
CA ALA A 426 -47.88 15.77 -58.53
C ALA A 426 -48.34 15.83 -57.05
N ARG A 427 -49.17 16.81 -56.71
CA ARG A 427 -49.89 16.85 -55.44
C ARG A 427 -51.37 16.63 -55.73
N PRO A 428 -51.98 15.52 -55.27
CA PRO A 428 -53.42 15.36 -55.40
C PRO A 428 -54.10 16.57 -54.75
N SER A 429 -55.04 17.18 -55.47
CA SER A 429 -55.87 18.25 -54.92
C SER A 429 -56.52 17.75 -53.63
N THR A 430 -56.76 18.64 -52.66
CA THR A 430 -57.48 18.31 -51.41
C THR A 430 -58.79 17.56 -51.67
N GLU A 431 -59.46 17.86 -52.78
CA GLU A 431 -60.67 17.15 -53.23
C GLU A 431 -60.39 15.71 -53.66
N GLN A 432 -59.27 15.44 -54.33
CA GLN A 432 -58.84 14.11 -54.75
C GLN A 432 -58.39 13.25 -53.54
N LEU A 433 -57.74 13.86 -52.55
CA LEU A 433 -57.41 13.19 -51.29
C LEU A 433 -58.68 12.77 -50.54
N THR A 434 -59.67 13.66 -50.42
CA THR A 434 -60.98 13.28 -49.84
C THR A 434 -61.73 12.24 -50.67
N GLN A 435 -61.53 12.16 -51.98
CA GLN A 435 -62.12 11.11 -52.82
C GLN A 435 -61.40 9.77 -52.67
N MET A 436 -60.08 9.76 -52.46
CA MET A 436 -59.34 8.53 -52.14
C MET A 436 -59.67 8.05 -50.74
N GLU A 437 -59.74 8.93 -49.74
CA GLU A 437 -60.20 8.57 -48.39
C GLU A 437 -61.64 8.02 -48.40
N LYS A 438 -62.53 8.57 -49.23
CA LYS A 438 -63.89 8.02 -49.42
C LYS A 438 -63.88 6.62 -50.08
N ARG A 439 -62.96 6.35 -51.01
CA ARG A 439 -62.80 5.04 -51.64
C ARG A 439 -62.17 4.01 -50.69
N ASP A 440 -61.17 4.42 -49.92
CA ASP A 440 -60.53 3.57 -48.90
C ASP A 440 -61.49 3.25 -47.74
N LEU A 441 -62.40 4.18 -47.41
CA LEU A 441 -63.50 3.92 -46.46
C LEU A 441 -64.58 3.01 -47.03
N LEU A 442 -64.84 3.05 -48.34
CA LEU A 442 -65.75 2.12 -49.01
C LEU A 442 -65.16 0.69 -49.03
N ASP A 443 -63.88 0.53 -49.37
CA ASP A 443 -63.19 -0.77 -49.37
C ASP A 443 -63.13 -1.40 -47.97
N ASN A 444 -62.88 -0.62 -46.92
CA ASN A 444 -62.84 -1.14 -45.55
C ASN A 444 -64.23 -1.50 -45.01
N ASN A 445 -65.28 -0.77 -45.39
CA ASN A 445 -66.65 -1.09 -44.97
C ASN A 445 -67.20 -2.31 -45.73
N ASP A 446 -66.89 -2.46 -47.02
CA ASP A 446 -67.26 -3.64 -47.80
C ASP A 446 -66.54 -4.91 -47.27
N TYR A 447 -65.31 -4.79 -46.78
CA TYR A 447 -64.56 -5.93 -46.22
C TYR A 447 -65.11 -6.44 -44.88
N GLU A 448 -65.70 -5.56 -44.06
CA GLU A 448 -66.34 -5.94 -42.79
C GLU A 448 -67.75 -6.52 -42.99
N GLU A 449 -68.42 -6.23 -44.12
CA GLU A 449 -69.75 -6.81 -44.44
C GLU A 449 -69.66 -8.28 -44.93
N TYR A 450 -68.49 -8.72 -45.40
CA TYR A 450 -68.20 -10.13 -45.74
C TYR A 450 -67.75 -10.99 -44.54
N LYS A 451 -67.59 -10.40 -43.35
CA LYS A 451 -67.27 -11.10 -42.09
C LYS A 451 -68.53 -11.32 -41.24
N VAL A 452 -69.50 -12.06 -41.77
CA VAL A 452 -70.63 -12.64 -41.00
C VAL A 452 -70.70 -14.14 -41.24
#